data_AF-A0A8T8CC66-F1
#
_entry.id   AF-A0A8T8CC66-F1
#
_cell.length_a   1.000
_cell.length_b   1.000
_cell.length_c   1.000
_cell.angle_alpha   90.00
_cell.angle_beta   90.00
_cell.angle_gamma   90.00
#
_symmetry.space_group_name_H-M   'P 1'
#
loop_
_entity.id
_entity.type
_entity.pdbx_description
1 polymer ?
#
loop_
_entity_poly.entity_id
_entity_poly.type
_entity_poly.pdbx_seq_one_letter_code
_entity_poly.pdbx_strand_id
1 'polypeptide(L)'
;MAALPAFANNPGQRDWRAVLLDHDRFLDLERPQSGEKARFYYYRKGQGWDPRGYAIACTILRDVVSKKTVQIDAKLLDLLWIATAYLRVKQLPAQIIVTSGYRTPEFNSSLEGAALNSMHVKAKAADIRIPGVGTEALANLIKVIGVGGVGTYISKNFVHLDVGSVRTWRQAYYSPHEESWLADYSALDLESVLAPSDTPEQGRIVYA
;
A
#
# COMPACT_ATOMS: atom_id res chain seq x y z
N MET A 1 -27.86 -2.84 -15.67
CA MET A 1 -27.18 -3.18 -14.40
C MET A 1 -26.51 -4.53 -14.60
N ALA A 2 -25.21 -4.57 -14.88
CA ALA A 2 -24.45 -5.81 -14.89
C ALA A 2 -23.71 -5.90 -13.55
N ALA A 3 -23.96 -6.96 -12.78
CA ALA A 3 -23.24 -7.23 -11.55
C ALA A 3 -21.76 -7.43 -11.85
N LEU A 4 -20.89 -6.80 -11.05
CA LEU A 4 -19.45 -7.07 -11.06
C LEU A 4 -19.25 -8.58 -10.85
N PRO A 5 -18.38 -9.26 -11.62
CA PRO A 5 -18.11 -10.66 -11.37
C PRO A 5 -17.48 -10.79 -9.99
N ALA A 6 -18.14 -11.53 -9.10
CA ALA A 6 -17.56 -11.91 -7.83
C ALA A 6 -16.32 -12.75 -8.13
N PHE A 7 -15.19 -12.39 -7.53
CA PHE A 7 -14.00 -13.24 -7.49
C PHE A 7 -14.33 -14.50 -6.70
N ALA A 8 -14.93 -15.48 -7.37
CA ALA A 8 -15.02 -16.82 -6.84
C ALA A 8 -13.61 -17.41 -6.92
N ASN A 9 -12.97 -17.57 -5.75
CA ASN A 9 -11.81 -18.45 -5.65
C ASN A 9 -12.21 -19.79 -6.29
N ASN A 10 -11.46 -20.25 -7.31
CA ASN A 10 -11.64 -21.60 -7.83
C ASN A 10 -11.53 -22.57 -6.64
N PRO A 11 -12.49 -23.50 -6.45
CA PRO A 11 -12.42 -24.45 -5.35
C PRO A 11 -11.12 -25.25 -5.47
N GLY A 12 -10.19 -25.03 -4.52
CA GLY A 12 -8.86 -25.65 -4.48
C GLY A 12 -7.67 -24.68 -4.64
N GLN A 13 -7.89 -23.44 -5.08
CA GLN A 13 -6.82 -22.45 -5.24
C GLN A 13 -6.74 -21.55 -3.99
N ARG A 14 -5.57 -21.48 -3.34
CA ARG A 14 -5.35 -20.58 -2.19
C ARG A 14 -5.54 -19.13 -2.63
N ASP A 15 -6.18 -18.33 -1.79
CA ASP A 15 -6.26 -16.87 -1.97
C ASP A 15 -4.86 -16.30 -2.20
N TRP A 16 -4.62 -15.71 -3.37
CA TRP A 16 -3.31 -15.19 -3.76
C TRP A 16 -2.79 -14.14 -2.78
N ARG A 17 -3.68 -13.39 -2.11
CA ARG A 17 -3.31 -12.46 -1.04
C ARG A 17 -2.73 -13.20 0.15
N ALA A 18 -3.33 -14.33 0.54
CA ALA A 18 -2.81 -15.16 1.61
C ALA A 18 -1.45 -15.78 1.25
N VAL A 19 -1.23 -16.14 -0.02
CA VAL A 19 0.09 -16.60 -0.50
C VAL A 19 1.13 -15.50 -0.34
N LEU A 20 0.85 -14.27 -0.77
CA LEU A 20 1.76 -13.14 -0.63
C LEU A 20 2.04 -12.73 0.82
N LEU A 21 1.05 -12.91 1.71
CA LEU A 21 1.20 -12.63 3.14
C LEU A 21 1.96 -13.74 3.90
N ASP A 22 2.07 -14.94 3.33
CA ASP A 22 2.85 -16.05 3.89
C ASP A 22 4.36 -15.96 3.53
N HIS A 23 4.93 -14.75 3.61
CA HIS A 23 6.33 -14.44 3.30
C HIS A 23 6.92 -13.48 4.33
N ASP A 24 8.23 -13.25 4.27
CA ASP A 24 8.82 -12.07 4.90
C ASP A 24 8.23 -10.82 4.23
N ARG A 25 7.80 -9.85 5.03
CA ARG A 25 7.12 -8.65 4.54
C ARG A 25 7.92 -7.42 4.91
N PHE A 26 8.23 -6.62 3.90
CA PHE A 26 9.02 -5.40 4.05
C PHE A 26 8.42 -4.25 3.25
N LEU A 27 8.78 -3.04 3.61
CA LEU A 27 8.41 -1.85 2.85
C LEU A 27 9.67 -1.07 2.50
N ASP A 28 9.66 -0.43 1.33
CA ASP A 28 10.63 0.58 0.91
C ASP A 28 9.85 1.88 0.71
N LEU A 29 9.94 2.75 1.70
CA LEU A 29 9.15 3.97 1.80
C LEU A 29 10.03 5.20 1.76
N GLU A 30 9.55 6.22 1.06
CA GLU A 30 10.10 7.58 1.08
C GLU A 30 9.00 8.57 1.42
N ARG A 31 9.31 9.54 2.27
CA ARG A 31 8.43 10.63 2.69
C ARG A 31 9.09 11.96 2.37
N PRO A 32 8.84 12.54 1.17
CA PRO A 32 9.51 13.75 0.72
C PRO A 32 9.34 14.94 1.67
N GLN A 33 8.18 15.08 2.34
CA GLN A 33 7.93 16.21 3.23
C GLN A 33 8.81 16.21 4.49
N SER A 34 9.27 15.05 4.94
CA SER A 34 10.22 14.94 6.06
C SER A 34 11.65 14.63 5.60
N GLY A 35 11.85 14.39 4.29
CA GLY A 35 13.12 13.94 3.73
C GLY A 35 13.50 12.52 4.17
N GLU A 36 12.60 11.72 4.72
CA GLU A 36 12.95 10.40 5.28
C GLU A 36 12.74 9.29 4.25
N LYS A 37 13.66 8.34 4.20
CA LYS A 37 13.55 7.10 3.43
C LYS A 37 13.97 5.91 4.29
N ALA A 38 13.28 4.78 4.16
CA ALA A 38 13.70 3.54 4.80
C ALA A 38 13.20 2.32 4.03
N ARG A 39 14.05 1.29 3.97
CA ARG A 39 13.69 -0.06 3.56
C ARG A 39 13.84 -0.99 4.77
N PHE A 40 12.77 -1.67 5.18
CA PHE A 40 12.74 -2.41 6.46
C PHE A 40 11.71 -3.54 6.45
N TYR A 41 12.00 -4.64 7.17
CA TYR A 41 11.01 -5.67 7.48
C TYR A 41 10.06 -5.19 8.56
N TYR A 42 8.75 -5.39 8.41
CA TYR A 42 7.80 -5.22 9.50
C TYR A 42 7.24 -6.56 10.00
N TYR A 43 7.45 -7.64 9.24
CA TYR A 43 7.11 -9.00 9.63
C TYR A 43 8.08 -9.99 8.99
N ARG A 44 8.43 -11.03 9.74
CA ARG A 44 9.29 -12.14 9.30
C ARG A 44 8.52 -13.46 9.45
N LYS A 45 8.43 -14.24 8.39
CA LYS A 45 7.82 -15.57 8.41
C LYS A 45 8.54 -16.44 9.44
N GLY A 46 7.77 -17.09 10.31
CA GLY A 46 8.29 -17.91 11.40
C GLY A 46 8.78 -17.15 12.64
N GLN A 47 8.99 -15.83 12.58
CA GLN A 47 9.38 -15.03 13.75
C GLN A 47 8.26 -14.06 14.20
N GLY A 48 7.39 -13.64 13.30
CA GLY A 48 6.28 -12.73 13.58
C GLY A 48 6.62 -11.27 13.29
N TRP A 49 5.99 -10.36 14.03
CA TRP A 49 6.16 -8.91 13.87
C TRP A 49 7.59 -8.46 14.21
N ASP A 50 8.17 -7.62 13.36
CA ASP A 50 9.40 -6.90 13.67
C ASP A 50 9.04 -5.56 14.34
N PRO A 51 9.26 -5.39 15.66
CA PRO A 51 8.85 -4.19 16.37
C PRO A 51 9.62 -2.95 15.91
N ARG A 52 10.87 -3.09 15.45
CA ARG A 52 11.68 -1.97 14.98
C ARG A 52 11.17 -1.48 13.63
N GLY A 53 10.94 -2.40 12.70
CA GLY A 53 10.39 -2.03 11.40
C GLY A 53 8.97 -1.49 11.49
N TYR A 54 8.13 -2.06 12.37
CA TYR A 54 6.81 -1.50 12.62
C TYR A 54 6.88 -0.05 13.17
N ALA A 55 7.82 0.24 14.07
CA ALA A 55 8.05 1.60 14.55
C ALA A 55 8.56 2.55 13.45
N ILE A 56 9.39 2.07 12.52
CA ILE A 56 9.82 2.83 11.33
C ILE A 56 8.61 3.14 10.45
N ALA A 57 7.74 2.16 10.18
CA ALA A 57 6.51 2.37 9.41
C ALA A 57 5.63 3.45 10.04
N CYS A 58 5.39 3.36 11.35
CA CYS A 58 4.59 4.35 12.08
C CYS A 58 5.21 5.75 12.00
N THR A 59 6.53 5.83 12.06
CA THR A 59 7.26 7.09 11.93
C THR A 59 7.10 7.67 10.52
N ILE A 60 7.40 6.92 9.46
CA ILE A 60 7.30 7.42 8.08
C ILE A 60 5.86 7.82 7.72
N LEU A 61 4.86 7.07 8.22
CA LEU A 61 3.44 7.33 7.99
C LEU A 61 2.84 8.35 8.96
N ARG A 62 3.62 9.00 9.83
CA ARG A 62 3.10 9.97 10.80
C ARG A 62 2.51 11.21 10.14
N ASP A 63 1.84 12.01 10.97
CA ASP A 63 1.56 13.41 10.63
C ASP A 63 2.87 14.20 10.73
N VAL A 64 3.44 14.58 9.59
CA VAL A 64 4.71 15.30 9.51
C VAL A 64 4.56 16.76 9.96
N VAL A 65 3.37 17.36 9.77
CA VAL A 65 3.11 18.75 10.14
C VAL A 65 3.04 18.87 11.66
N SER A 66 2.24 18.01 12.30
CA SER A 66 2.11 17.99 13.75
C SER A 66 3.20 17.17 14.45
N LYS A 67 4.07 16.51 13.69
CA LYS A 67 5.11 15.57 14.17
C LYS A 67 4.56 14.46 15.09
N LYS A 68 3.28 14.11 14.93
CA LYS A 68 2.59 13.16 15.81
C LYS A 68 2.57 11.78 15.18
N THR A 69 3.24 10.85 15.85
CA THR A 69 3.25 9.42 15.51
C THR A 69 2.17 8.69 16.30
N VAL A 70 1.50 7.74 15.63
CA VAL A 70 0.53 6.83 16.24
C VAL A 70 0.78 5.42 15.70
N GLN A 71 0.16 4.41 16.31
CA GLN A 71 0.15 3.06 15.76
C GLN A 71 -0.64 3.05 14.45
N ILE A 72 0.00 2.58 13.39
CA ILE A 72 -0.63 2.40 12.07
C ILE A 72 -1.32 1.04 12.03
N ASP A 73 -2.52 0.98 11.45
CA ASP A 73 -3.22 -0.30 11.31
C ASP A 73 -2.37 -1.30 10.52
N ALA A 74 -2.10 -2.46 11.12
CA ALA A 74 -1.32 -3.55 10.52
C ALA A 74 -1.80 -3.92 9.11
N LYS A 75 -3.12 -3.89 8.88
CA LYS A 75 -3.68 -4.22 7.56
C LYS A 75 -3.28 -3.21 6.50
N LEU A 76 -3.00 -1.96 6.86
CA LEU A 76 -2.51 -0.97 5.91
C LEU A 76 -1.11 -1.33 5.42
N LEU A 77 -0.24 -1.83 6.32
CA LEU A 77 1.09 -2.30 5.94
C LEU A 77 1.02 -3.52 5.03
N ASP A 78 0.08 -4.44 5.30
CA ASP A 78 -0.20 -5.59 4.45
C ASP A 78 -0.70 -5.18 3.07
N LEU A 79 -1.60 -4.19 3.00
CA LEU A 79 -2.09 -3.66 1.73
C LEU A 79 -0.97 -3.02 0.89
N LEU A 80 -0.10 -2.21 1.53
CA LEU A 80 1.08 -1.62 0.88
C LEU A 80 2.07 -2.71 0.42
N TRP A 81 2.26 -3.76 1.22
CA TRP A 81 3.09 -4.89 0.85
C TRP A 81 2.54 -5.64 -0.35
N ILE A 82 1.26 -6.02 -0.35
CA ILE A 82 0.65 -6.75 -1.45
C ILE A 82 0.77 -5.97 -2.76
N ALA A 83 0.51 -4.65 -2.73
CA ALA A 83 0.65 -3.79 -3.90
C ALA A 83 2.09 -3.81 -4.46
N THR A 84 3.10 -3.73 -3.60
CA THR A 84 4.50 -3.72 -4.04
C THR A 84 5.03 -5.10 -4.39
N ALA A 85 4.61 -6.16 -3.70
CA ALA A 85 4.93 -7.55 -4.03
C ALA A 85 4.45 -7.91 -5.43
N TYR A 86 3.23 -7.49 -5.80
CA TYR A 86 2.73 -7.64 -7.16
C TYR A 86 3.63 -6.93 -8.19
N LEU A 87 4.01 -5.67 -7.93
CA LEU A 87 4.88 -4.93 -8.85
C LEU A 87 6.25 -5.60 -9.00
N ARG A 88 6.82 -6.14 -7.92
CA ARG A 88 8.05 -6.93 -7.96
C ARG A 88 7.90 -8.16 -8.86
N VAL A 89 6.80 -8.92 -8.71
CA VAL A 89 6.45 -10.07 -9.57
C VAL A 89 6.42 -9.70 -11.05
N LYS A 90 5.94 -8.49 -11.37
CA LYS A 90 5.94 -7.93 -12.73
C LYS A 90 7.29 -7.29 -13.15
N GLN A 91 8.32 -7.34 -12.31
CA GLN A 91 9.63 -6.69 -12.50
C GLN A 91 9.50 -5.17 -12.72
N LEU A 92 8.53 -4.54 -12.05
CA LEU A 92 8.28 -3.10 -12.07
C LEU A 92 8.84 -2.43 -10.80
N PRO A 93 9.10 -1.11 -10.85
CA PRO A 93 9.48 -0.35 -9.66
C PRO A 93 8.46 -0.54 -8.52
N ALA A 94 8.96 -0.68 -7.29
CA ALA A 94 8.14 -1.00 -6.12
C ALA A 94 8.45 -0.13 -4.90
N GLN A 95 9.29 0.90 -5.04
CA GLN A 95 9.50 1.90 -3.97
C GLN A 95 8.26 2.78 -3.85
N ILE A 96 7.70 2.89 -2.65
CA ILE A 96 6.55 3.74 -2.37
C ILE A 96 7.04 5.12 -1.95
N ILE A 97 6.54 6.15 -2.64
CA ILE A 97 6.58 7.53 -2.16
C ILE A 97 5.26 7.82 -1.46
N VAL A 98 5.33 8.02 -0.16
CA VAL A 98 4.21 8.40 0.70
C VAL A 98 4.02 9.90 0.60
N THR A 99 2.88 10.37 0.12
CA THR A 99 2.53 11.79 0.14
C THR A 99 1.76 12.15 1.42
N SER A 100 1.01 11.21 2.00
CA SER A 100 0.30 11.38 3.26
C SER A 100 0.08 10.05 3.98
N GLY A 101 0.10 10.05 5.31
CA GLY A 101 -0.20 8.89 6.16
C GLY A 101 -1.26 9.25 7.20
N TYR A 102 -1.03 8.94 8.46
CA TYR A 102 -1.83 9.46 9.56
C TYR A 102 -1.89 11.00 9.52
N ARG A 103 -3.07 11.54 9.85
CA ARG A 103 -3.31 12.97 10.03
C ARG A 103 -3.93 13.18 11.39
N THR A 104 -3.43 14.16 12.15
CA THR A 104 -4.15 14.64 13.32
C THR A 104 -5.52 15.20 12.92
N PRO A 105 -6.55 15.13 13.79
CA PRO A 105 -7.84 15.76 13.51
C PRO A 105 -7.69 17.24 13.14
N GLU A 106 -6.80 17.95 13.84
CA GLU A 106 -6.50 19.36 13.63
C GLU A 106 -5.93 19.59 12.22
N PHE A 107 -4.87 18.85 11.85
CA PHE A 107 -4.29 18.96 10.50
C PHE A 107 -5.31 18.56 9.42
N ASN A 108 -6.05 17.46 9.61
CA ASN A 108 -7.06 17.02 8.65
C ASN A 108 -8.15 18.08 8.43
N SER A 109 -8.59 18.77 9.48
CA SER A 109 -9.60 19.85 9.38
C SER A 109 -9.09 21.09 8.64
N SER A 110 -7.77 21.30 8.62
CA SER A 110 -7.14 22.42 7.90
C SER A 110 -7.04 22.20 6.39
N LEU A 111 -7.25 20.96 5.92
CA LEU A 111 -7.16 20.60 4.50
C LEU A 111 -8.50 20.80 3.79
N GLU A 112 -8.49 21.59 2.72
CA GLU A 112 -9.66 21.79 1.88
C GLU A 112 -10.15 20.46 1.27
N GLY A 113 -11.44 20.17 1.46
CA GLY A 113 -12.10 18.98 0.92
C GLY A 113 -11.79 17.66 1.65
N ALA A 114 -11.06 17.70 2.77
CA ALA A 114 -10.82 16.50 3.58
C ALA A 114 -12.08 16.09 4.36
N ALA A 115 -12.42 14.81 4.31
CA ALA A 115 -13.52 14.28 5.10
C ALA A 115 -13.19 14.32 6.61
N LEU A 116 -14.14 14.78 7.44
CA LEU A 116 -13.96 14.82 8.90
C LEU A 116 -13.64 13.44 9.50
N ASN A 117 -14.34 12.40 9.02
CA ASN A 117 -14.15 11.00 9.45
C ASN A 117 -13.20 10.22 8.54
N SER A 118 -12.16 10.89 8.02
CA SER A 118 -11.17 10.29 7.13
C SER A 118 -10.45 9.09 7.77
N MET A 119 -10.14 8.08 6.96
CA MET A 119 -9.32 6.94 7.41
C MET A 119 -7.88 7.35 7.74
N HIS A 120 -7.41 8.50 7.27
CA HIS A 120 -6.13 9.08 7.71
C HIS A 120 -6.13 9.42 9.20
N VAL A 121 -7.23 9.97 9.73
CA VAL A 121 -7.36 10.31 11.16
C VAL A 121 -7.42 9.05 12.04
N LYS A 122 -7.77 7.91 11.45
CA LYS A 122 -7.84 6.61 12.11
C LYS A 122 -6.56 5.76 11.93
N ALA A 123 -5.51 6.33 11.34
CA ALA A 123 -4.26 5.61 11.03
C ALA A 123 -4.46 4.37 10.14
N LYS A 124 -5.47 4.42 9.26
CA LYS A 124 -5.93 3.33 8.40
C LYS A 124 -5.82 3.66 6.91
N ALA A 125 -5.19 4.78 6.54
CA ALA A 125 -5.02 5.19 5.16
C ALA A 125 -3.64 5.76 4.87
N ALA A 126 -3.25 5.67 3.60
CA ALA A 126 -2.10 6.34 3.03
C ALA A 126 -2.45 6.90 1.66
N ASP A 127 -1.81 8.02 1.32
CA ASP A 127 -1.76 8.56 -0.04
C ASP A 127 -0.36 8.26 -0.57
N ILE A 128 -0.27 7.58 -1.71
CA ILE A 128 1.00 7.08 -2.25
C ILE A 128 1.14 7.31 -3.75
N ARG A 129 2.37 7.25 -4.23
CA ARG A 129 2.72 7.06 -5.64
C ARG A 129 3.95 6.17 -5.75
N ILE A 130 4.13 5.53 -6.90
CA ILE A 130 5.31 4.70 -7.18
C ILE A 130 5.94 5.24 -8.47
N PRO A 131 7.19 5.77 -8.44
CA PRO A 131 7.87 6.23 -9.64
C PRO A 131 7.88 5.17 -10.74
N GLY A 132 7.56 5.56 -11.97
CA GLY A 132 7.45 4.63 -13.11
C GLY A 132 6.13 3.86 -13.21
N VAL A 133 5.23 3.99 -12.23
CA VAL A 133 3.87 3.42 -12.28
C VAL A 133 2.85 4.54 -12.35
N GLY A 134 2.03 4.56 -13.42
CA GLY A 134 0.98 5.56 -13.59
C GLY A 134 -0.07 5.51 -12.47
N THR A 135 -0.57 6.67 -12.06
CA THR A 135 -1.57 6.80 -10.96
C THR A 135 -2.81 5.93 -11.20
N GLU A 136 -3.29 5.82 -12.45
CA GLU A 136 -4.44 4.98 -12.78
C GLU A 136 -4.11 3.49 -12.67
N ALA A 137 -2.97 3.06 -13.22
CA ALA A 137 -2.52 1.68 -13.14
C ALA A 137 -2.37 1.22 -11.67
N LEU A 138 -1.74 2.06 -10.84
CA LEU A 138 -1.62 1.81 -9.40
C LEU A 138 -2.98 1.72 -8.71
N ALA A 139 -3.92 2.61 -9.04
CA ALA A 139 -5.28 2.54 -8.47
C ALA A 139 -6.03 1.28 -8.88
N ASN A 140 -5.90 0.83 -10.13
CA ASN A 140 -6.52 -0.42 -10.59
C ASN A 140 -5.93 -1.63 -9.88
N LEU A 141 -4.61 -1.67 -9.74
CA LEU A 141 -3.93 -2.70 -8.97
C LEU A 141 -4.51 -2.78 -7.55
N ILE A 142 -4.59 -1.65 -6.84
CA ILE A 142 -5.11 -1.63 -5.47
C ILE A 142 -6.58 -2.06 -5.40
N LYS A 143 -7.41 -1.68 -6.39
CA LYS A 143 -8.81 -2.14 -6.47
C LYS A 143 -8.91 -3.66 -6.63
N VAL A 144 -8.03 -4.28 -7.41
CA VAL A 144 -7.98 -5.75 -7.59
C VAL A 144 -7.61 -6.47 -6.29
N ILE A 145 -6.84 -5.84 -5.39
CA ILE A 145 -6.59 -6.39 -4.04
C ILE A 145 -7.91 -6.53 -3.26
N GLY A 146 -8.91 -5.69 -3.53
CA GLY A 146 -10.26 -5.82 -2.98
C GLY A 146 -10.37 -5.49 -1.49
N VAL A 147 -9.43 -4.71 -0.94
CA VAL A 147 -9.40 -4.31 0.48
C VAL A 147 -9.62 -2.81 0.60
N GLY A 148 -10.60 -2.43 1.41
CA GLY A 148 -10.92 -1.06 1.80
C GLY A 148 -11.13 -0.05 0.68
N GLY A 149 -10.89 1.23 0.97
CA GLY A 149 -11.20 2.32 0.07
C GLY A 149 -10.07 2.66 -0.90
N VAL A 150 -10.41 2.99 -2.15
CA VAL A 150 -9.44 3.49 -3.15
C VAL A 150 -9.91 4.80 -3.78
N GLY A 151 -9.06 5.83 -3.73
CA GLY A 151 -9.29 7.13 -4.37
C GLY A 151 -8.20 7.47 -5.38
N THR A 152 -8.56 7.94 -6.58
CA THR A 152 -7.57 8.28 -7.63
C THR A 152 -7.47 9.79 -7.83
N TYR A 153 -6.26 10.35 -7.66
CA TYR A 153 -5.99 11.79 -7.75
C TYR A 153 -4.91 12.08 -8.81
N ILE A 154 -5.29 12.00 -10.09
CA ILE A 154 -4.37 12.13 -11.24
C ILE A 154 -3.67 13.48 -11.25
N SER A 155 -4.42 14.58 -11.09
CA SER A 155 -3.85 15.94 -11.08
C SER A 155 -2.89 16.20 -9.93
N LYS A 156 -3.02 15.45 -8.82
CA LYS A 156 -2.14 15.53 -7.65
C LYS A 156 -1.08 14.42 -7.63
N ASN A 157 -1.06 13.56 -8.65
CA ASN A 157 -0.14 12.44 -8.83
C ASN A 157 -0.03 11.49 -7.60
N PHE A 158 -1.17 11.09 -7.03
CA PHE A 158 -1.20 10.06 -5.99
C PHE A 158 -2.49 9.22 -6.02
N VAL A 159 -2.42 8.05 -5.37
CA VAL A 159 -3.54 7.18 -5.08
C VAL A 159 -3.76 7.13 -3.57
N HIS A 160 -5.00 7.31 -3.16
CA HIS A 160 -5.45 7.05 -1.80
C HIS A 160 -5.82 5.59 -1.65
N LEU A 161 -5.40 4.96 -0.55
CA LEU A 161 -5.80 3.63 -0.15
C LEU A 161 -6.06 3.56 1.35
N ASP A 162 -7.06 2.78 1.76
CA ASP A 162 -7.36 2.56 3.17
C ASP A 162 -7.85 1.14 3.45
N VAL A 163 -7.95 0.79 4.74
CA VAL A 163 -8.42 -0.52 5.22
C VAL A 163 -9.77 -0.46 5.95
N GLY A 164 -10.60 0.53 5.60
CA GLY A 164 -12.00 0.61 6.01
C GLY A 164 -12.91 -0.31 5.18
N SER A 165 -14.19 0.04 5.06
CA SER A 165 -15.13 -0.67 4.18
C SER A 165 -14.72 -0.52 2.71
N VAL A 166 -14.92 -1.59 1.92
CA VAL A 166 -14.61 -1.59 0.48
C VAL A 166 -15.43 -0.53 -0.25
N ARG A 167 -14.75 0.41 -0.91
CA ARG A 167 -15.38 1.51 -1.66
C ARG A 167 -14.39 2.11 -2.66
N THR A 168 -14.88 2.74 -3.72
CA THR A 168 -13.99 3.42 -4.68
C THR A 168 -14.57 4.77 -5.05
N TRP A 169 -13.70 5.76 -5.28
CA TRP A 169 -14.08 7.08 -5.79
C TRP A 169 -13.01 7.64 -6.70
N ARG A 170 -13.40 8.59 -7.57
CA ARG A 170 -12.52 9.15 -8.61
C ARG A 170 -12.82 10.63 -8.80
N GLN A 171 -11.80 11.45 -9.03
CA GLN A 171 -11.99 12.90 -9.25
C GLN A 171 -12.05 13.31 -10.74
N ALA A 172 -11.94 12.38 -11.70
CA ALA A 172 -12.29 12.54 -13.12
C ALA A 172 -12.33 11.18 -13.83
N TYR A 173 -13.17 11.05 -14.87
CA TYR A 173 -13.50 9.82 -15.62
C TYR A 173 -12.33 9.21 -16.40
N TYR A 174 -12.12 7.89 -16.28
CA TYR A 174 -11.58 6.99 -17.34
C TYR A 174 -11.63 5.50 -16.94
N SER A 175 -12.50 4.66 -17.50
CA SER A 175 -12.55 3.23 -17.11
C SER A 175 -11.44 2.43 -17.81
N PRO A 176 -10.57 1.69 -17.11
CA PRO A 176 -9.63 0.77 -17.75
C PRO A 176 -10.20 -0.65 -17.84
N HIS A 177 -9.83 -1.34 -18.92
CA HIS A 177 -10.25 -2.69 -19.26
C HIS A 177 -9.69 -3.77 -18.31
N GLU A 178 -10.50 -4.82 -18.08
CA GLU A 178 -10.41 -5.85 -17.03
C GLU A 178 -9.53 -7.07 -17.37
N GLU A 179 -8.55 -6.99 -18.27
CA GLU A 179 -7.77 -8.17 -18.63
C GLU A 179 -6.73 -8.55 -17.56
N SER A 180 -7.19 -9.43 -16.67
CA SER A 180 -6.51 -10.38 -15.79
C SER A 180 -5.04 -10.11 -15.45
N TRP A 181 -4.84 -9.17 -14.55
CA TRP A 181 -3.54 -8.74 -14.05
C TRP A 181 -2.74 -9.84 -13.31
N LEU A 182 -3.34 -10.99 -12.97
CA LEU A 182 -2.66 -12.13 -12.31
C LEU A 182 -2.85 -13.48 -13.02
N ALA A 183 -3.51 -13.54 -14.19
CA ALA A 183 -3.83 -14.81 -14.86
C ALA A 183 -2.63 -15.74 -15.06
N ASP A 184 -1.44 -15.14 -15.26
CA ASP A 184 -0.27 -15.86 -15.75
C ASP A 184 0.75 -16.22 -14.65
N TYR A 185 0.45 -15.99 -13.36
CA TYR A 185 1.38 -16.28 -12.27
C TYR A 185 0.91 -17.44 -11.38
N SER A 186 1.74 -18.47 -11.29
CA SER A 186 1.62 -19.57 -10.34
C SER A 186 2.24 -19.23 -8.98
N ALA A 187 1.95 -20.04 -7.95
CA ALA A 187 2.60 -19.88 -6.64
C ALA A 187 4.14 -19.97 -6.71
N LEU A 188 4.68 -20.78 -7.64
CA LEU A 188 6.13 -20.91 -7.86
C LEU A 188 6.73 -19.64 -8.46
N ASP A 189 5.99 -18.93 -9.33
CA ASP A 189 6.43 -17.66 -9.87
C ASP A 189 6.51 -16.60 -8.76
N LEU A 190 5.58 -16.61 -7.82
CA LEU A 190 5.59 -15.72 -6.64
C LEU A 190 6.78 -16.01 -5.71
N GLU A 191 7.14 -17.28 -5.51
CA GLU A 191 8.30 -17.68 -4.69
C GLU A 191 9.63 -17.26 -5.32
N SER A 192 9.77 -17.36 -6.65
CA SER A 192 11.02 -17.02 -7.35
C SER A 192 11.30 -15.52 -7.45
N VAL A 193 10.26 -14.67 -7.49
CA VAL A 193 10.42 -13.22 -7.64
C VAL A 193 10.63 -12.49 -6.31
N LEU A 194 10.26 -13.10 -5.18
CA LEU A 194 10.58 -12.59 -3.84
C LEU A 194 11.95 -13.07 -3.32
N ALA A 195 12.87 -13.40 -4.24
CA ALA A 195 14.19 -13.94 -3.94
C ALA A 195 15.09 -12.99 -3.11
N PRO A 196 16.16 -13.53 -2.47
CA PRO A 196 16.94 -12.84 -1.44
C PRO A 196 17.58 -11.50 -1.81
N SER A 197 17.78 -11.19 -3.10
CA SER A 197 18.46 -9.96 -3.53
C SER A 197 17.67 -8.67 -3.30
N ASP A 198 16.35 -8.75 -3.08
CA ASP A 198 15.51 -7.58 -2.81
C ASP A 198 15.28 -7.33 -1.30
N THR A 199 15.96 -8.12 -0.45
CA THR A 199 15.76 -8.07 1.00
C THR A 199 16.45 -6.87 1.67
N PRO A 200 15.78 -6.20 2.64
CA PRO A 200 16.41 -5.16 3.43
C PRO A 200 17.59 -5.66 4.29
N GLU A 201 18.75 -5.00 4.21
CA GLU A 201 19.73 -5.03 5.30
C GLU A 201 19.22 -4.16 6.45
N GLN A 202 19.23 -4.69 7.69
CA GLN A 202 18.72 -4.09 8.94
C GLN A 202 18.24 -2.63 8.79
N GLY A 203 16.95 -2.49 8.47
CA GLY A 203 16.39 -1.22 8.02
C GLY A 203 16.53 -0.09 9.04
N ARG A 204 17.01 1.06 8.57
CA ARG A 204 17.07 2.32 9.33
C ARG A 204 16.46 3.45 8.52
N ILE A 205 15.97 4.48 9.19
CA ILE A 205 15.62 5.73 8.52
C ILE A 205 16.91 6.42 8.11
N VAL A 206 16.99 6.76 6.83
CA VAL A 206 17.99 7.64 6.24
C VAL A 206 17.29 8.88 5.71
N TYR A 207 18.03 9.97 5.52
CA TYR A 207 17.50 11.19 4.93
C TYR A 207 17.91 11.27 3.46
N ALA A 208 16.96 11.61 2.59
CA ALA A 208 17.12 11.80 1.15
C ALA A 208 17.61 13.21 0.82
#